data_AF-A0A1X0RHS7-F1
#
_entry.id   AF-A0A1X0RHS7-F1
#
_cell.length_a   1.000
_cell.length_b   1.000
_cell.length_c   1.000
_cell.angle_alpha   90.00
_cell.angle_beta   90.00
_cell.angle_gamma   90.00
#
_symmetry.space_group_name_H-M   'P 1'
#
loop_
_entity.id
_entity.type
_entity.pdbx_description
1 polymer ?
#
loop_
_entity_poly.entity_id
_entity_poly.type
_entity_poly.pdbx_seq_one_letter_code
_entity_poly.pdbx_strand_id
1 'polypeptide(L)'
;MPKISPGGDGFFTAFLTPQGRMLYDAFIYPVNVGVNFPHPKFIVDIPTASKDMFVRHLKRYILRSKVKIRDCSDEYKLWHIWGDALNHEHRVNPTLIKKEKRLSDVGCHDPRVPGFGYRAALPTDQSIHHSLHELGEFKELEIDFRKGCYIGQELTIRTYHTGIIRKRIVPVQIYRKGESVSSSAPRIQAVDRTFEYPSDTLQPQKDIKLADGSSKRGVGKVCSGIHNIGLALMRLEHVQNFAQGEDVAFTVDNDIYLAPFLPEWWSENQIQ
;
A
#
# COMPACT_ATOMS: atom_id res chain seq x y z
N MET A 1 -17.62 5.11 8.48
CA MET A 1 -16.79 6.14 7.83
C MET A 1 -16.24 7.10 8.87
N PRO A 2 -14.92 7.39 8.94
CA PRO A 2 -14.56 8.78 9.17
C PRO A 2 -15.20 9.54 8.01
N LYS A 3 -16.28 10.27 8.27
CA LYS A 3 -16.82 11.17 7.25
C LYS A 3 -15.64 12.02 6.83
N ILE A 4 -15.42 12.15 5.51
CA ILE A 4 -14.54 13.20 4.99
C ILE A 4 -15.18 14.50 5.47
N SER A 5 -14.69 14.97 6.61
CA SER A 5 -15.26 16.05 7.37
C SER A 5 -14.15 17.06 7.57
N PRO A 6 -14.45 18.36 7.47
CA PRO A 6 -13.50 19.39 7.87
C PRO A 6 -13.02 19.07 9.28
N GLY A 7 -11.72 18.97 9.48
CA GLY A 7 -11.10 18.57 10.74
C GLY A 7 -10.85 17.07 10.92
N GLY A 8 -11.06 16.23 9.90
CA GLY A 8 -10.71 14.80 9.95
C GLY A 8 -9.22 14.53 9.76
N ASP A 9 -8.82 13.27 9.96
CA ASP A 9 -7.53 12.75 9.52
C ASP A 9 -7.59 12.39 8.02
N GLY A 10 -6.43 12.29 7.36
CA GLY A 10 -6.35 11.73 6.02
C GLY A 10 -6.66 10.22 5.99
N PHE A 11 -6.82 9.68 4.79
CA PHE A 11 -7.07 8.25 4.62
C PHE A 11 -6.47 7.73 3.32
N PHE A 12 -6.11 6.45 3.32
CA PHE A 12 -5.69 5.71 2.13
C PHE A 12 -6.90 5.19 1.36
N THR A 13 -6.85 5.26 0.03
CA THR A 13 -7.93 4.81 -0.86
C THR A 13 -7.38 4.37 -2.20
N ALA A 14 -8.24 3.72 -2.99
CA ALA A 14 -7.97 3.42 -4.39
C ALA A 14 -9.07 4.00 -5.29
N PHE A 15 -8.67 4.39 -6.50
CA PHE A 15 -9.55 4.71 -7.62
C PHE A 15 -9.59 3.51 -8.55
N LEU A 16 -10.79 3.09 -8.94
CA LEU A 16 -11.00 1.85 -9.69
C LEU A 16 -11.57 2.13 -11.08
N THR A 17 -11.36 1.20 -12.00
CA THR A 17 -12.14 1.11 -13.23
C THR A 17 -13.57 0.66 -12.90
N PRO A 18 -14.54 0.86 -13.83
CA PRO A 18 -15.88 0.27 -13.69
C PRO A 18 -15.85 -1.26 -13.52
N GLN A 19 -14.81 -1.92 -14.03
CA GLN A 19 -14.59 -3.36 -13.87
C GLN A 19 -13.92 -3.71 -12.54
N GLY A 20 -13.78 -2.79 -11.58
CA GLY A 20 -13.19 -3.04 -10.26
C GLY A 20 -11.67 -3.22 -10.25
N ARG A 21 -10.96 -2.83 -11.32
CA ARG A 21 -9.49 -2.89 -11.36
C ARG A 21 -8.91 -1.61 -10.78
N MET A 22 -7.87 -1.71 -9.95
CA MET A 22 -7.18 -0.54 -9.41
C MET A 22 -6.52 0.28 -10.54
N LEU A 23 -6.82 1.57 -10.59
CA LEU A 23 -6.18 2.56 -11.46
C LEU A 23 -5.08 3.31 -10.71
N TYR A 24 -5.41 3.78 -9.51
CA TYR A 24 -4.52 4.59 -8.68
C TYR A 24 -4.74 4.23 -7.21
N ASP A 25 -3.67 4.06 -6.46
CA ASP A 25 -3.68 4.21 -5.02
C ASP A 25 -3.42 5.67 -4.67
N ALA A 26 -4.05 6.16 -3.60
CA ALA A 26 -3.96 7.55 -3.21
C ALA A 26 -4.16 7.72 -1.71
N PHE A 27 -3.53 8.75 -1.16
CA PHE A 27 -3.96 9.33 0.11
C PHE A 27 -4.79 10.57 -0.15
N ILE A 28 -5.88 10.74 0.60
CA ILE A 28 -6.70 11.95 0.57
C ILE A 28 -6.66 12.59 1.95
N TYR A 29 -6.19 13.83 2.01
CA TYR A 29 -6.04 14.60 3.24
C TYR A 29 -7.02 15.78 3.26
N PRO A 30 -7.89 15.93 4.28
CA PRO A 30 -8.64 17.15 4.49
C PRO A 30 -7.70 18.29 4.90
N VAL A 31 -7.85 19.46 4.25
CA VAL A 31 -7.08 20.66 4.60
C VAL A 31 -7.85 21.48 5.63
N ASN A 32 -7.29 21.58 6.83
CA ASN A 32 -7.98 22.09 8.01
C ASN A 32 -7.68 23.59 8.25
N VAL A 33 -8.22 24.45 7.39
CA VAL A 33 -7.91 25.90 7.36
C VAL A 33 -8.87 26.78 8.21
N GLY A 34 -9.22 26.32 9.41
CA GLY A 34 -9.90 27.14 10.43
C GLY A 34 -11.42 27.36 10.25
N VAL A 35 -12.00 28.12 11.18
CA VAL A 35 -13.46 28.25 11.42
C VAL A 35 -14.25 29.03 10.35
N ASN A 36 -13.55 29.77 9.48
CA ASN A 36 -14.17 30.60 8.44
C ASN A 36 -14.20 29.93 7.07
N PHE A 37 -13.96 28.61 6.98
CA PHE A 37 -13.75 27.95 5.71
C PHE A 37 -15.06 27.45 5.08
N PRO A 38 -15.57 28.08 4.00
CA PRO A 38 -16.94 27.84 3.51
C PRO A 38 -17.08 26.56 2.67
N HIS A 39 -15.98 26.01 2.16
CA HIS A 39 -15.98 24.88 1.24
C HIS A 39 -14.88 23.89 1.61
N PRO A 40 -15.08 22.57 1.57
CA PRO A 40 -14.02 21.63 1.90
C PRO A 40 -12.87 21.68 0.88
N LYS A 41 -11.64 21.58 1.36
CA LYS A 41 -10.41 21.42 0.56
C LYS A 41 -9.75 20.08 0.87
N PHE A 42 -9.24 19.42 -0.16
CA PHE A 42 -8.52 18.16 -0.04
C PHE A 42 -7.21 18.22 -0.80
N ILE A 43 -6.16 17.61 -0.23
CA ILE A 43 -4.94 17.26 -0.95
C ILE A 43 -5.04 15.79 -1.30
N VAL A 44 -4.73 15.47 -2.56
CA VAL A 44 -4.69 14.10 -3.05
C VAL A 44 -3.24 13.79 -3.39
N ASP A 45 -2.63 12.91 -2.59
CA ASP A 45 -1.29 12.40 -2.83
C ASP A 45 -1.35 11.14 -3.69
N ILE A 46 -0.59 11.16 -4.78
CA ILE A 46 -0.47 10.14 -5.79
C ILE A 46 0.97 10.10 -6.33
N PRO A 47 1.40 9.00 -6.97
CA PRO A 47 2.66 8.97 -7.69
C PRO A 47 2.76 10.09 -8.74
N THR A 48 3.87 10.84 -8.74
CA THR A 48 4.09 11.97 -9.66
C THR A 48 3.92 11.58 -11.12
N ALA A 49 4.38 10.39 -11.51
CA ALA A 49 4.27 9.86 -12.87
C ALA A 49 2.81 9.69 -13.34
N SER A 50 1.86 9.56 -12.40
CA SER A 50 0.44 9.35 -12.69
C SER A 50 -0.38 10.65 -12.71
N LYS A 51 0.21 11.79 -12.33
CA LYS A 51 -0.48 13.08 -12.11
C LYS A 51 -1.42 13.47 -13.24
N ASP A 52 -0.90 13.57 -14.47
CA ASP A 52 -1.68 14.11 -15.58
C ASP A 52 -2.82 13.18 -16.00
N MET A 53 -2.56 11.86 -15.98
CA MET A 53 -3.59 10.85 -16.24
C MET A 53 -4.67 10.86 -15.16
N PHE A 54 -4.28 11.03 -13.90
CA PHE A 54 -5.18 11.12 -12.76
C PHE A 54 -6.08 12.35 -12.86
N VAL A 55 -5.51 13.54 -13.11
CA VAL A 55 -6.29 14.78 -13.26
C VAL A 55 -7.27 14.69 -14.43
N ARG A 56 -6.85 14.11 -15.57
CA ARG A 56 -7.76 13.84 -16.69
C ARG A 56 -8.87 12.87 -16.30
N HIS A 57 -8.56 11.83 -15.54
CA HIS A 57 -9.54 10.88 -15.03
C HIS A 57 -10.59 11.59 -14.16
N LEU A 58 -10.17 12.37 -13.16
CA LEU A 58 -11.09 13.11 -12.30
C LEU A 58 -11.99 14.09 -13.08
N LYS A 59 -11.41 14.85 -14.02
CA LYS A 59 -12.16 15.82 -14.85
C LYS A 59 -13.32 15.19 -15.62
N ARG A 60 -13.23 13.91 -16.00
CA ARG A 60 -14.35 13.19 -16.65
C ARG A 60 -15.58 13.04 -15.77
N TYR A 61 -15.40 13.03 -14.44
CA TYR A 61 -16.49 12.82 -13.47
C TYR A 61 -16.98 14.13 -12.83
N ILE A 62 -16.37 15.28 -13.13
CA ILE A 62 -16.86 16.59 -12.70
C ILE A 62 -17.96 17.04 -13.67
N LEU A 63 -19.13 16.43 -13.54
CA LEU A 63 -20.32 16.80 -14.30
C LEU A 63 -21.21 17.67 -13.43
N ARG A 64 -21.44 18.92 -13.85
CA ARG A 64 -22.31 19.90 -13.17
C ARG A 64 -21.98 20.12 -11.68
N SER A 65 -20.76 19.77 -11.26
CA SER A 65 -20.28 19.85 -9.89
C SER A 65 -19.35 21.05 -9.72
N LYS A 66 -19.53 21.82 -8.63
CA LYS A 66 -18.69 23.00 -8.32
C LYS A 66 -17.37 22.59 -7.67
N VAL A 67 -16.53 21.86 -8.42
CA VAL A 67 -15.23 21.34 -7.95
C VAL A 67 -14.11 21.95 -8.79
N LYS A 68 -13.06 22.46 -8.12
CA LYS A 68 -11.84 22.95 -8.76
C LYS A 68 -10.69 22.00 -8.41
N ILE A 69 -9.91 21.62 -9.43
CA ILE A 69 -8.70 20.82 -9.28
C ILE A 69 -7.52 21.68 -9.75
N ARG A 70 -6.45 21.72 -8.95
CA ARG A 70 -5.18 22.37 -9.30
C ARG A 70 -4.02 21.52 -8.79
N ASP A 71 -2.87 21.67 -9.44
CA ASP A 71 -1.61 21.18 -8.90
C ASP A 71 -1.22 22.06 -7.69
N CYS A 72 -0.64 21.44 -6.67
CA CYS A 72 -0.12 22.10 -5.47
C CYS A 72 1.23 21.51 -5.04
N SER A 73 1.91 20.78 -5.93
CA SER A 73 3.18 20.09 -5.65
C SER A 73 4.30 21.05 -5.25
N ASP A 74 4.25 22.31 -5.70
CA ASP A 74 5.22 23.35 -5.32
C ASP A 74 4.88 24.05 -4.00
N GLU A 75 3.70 23.79 -3.43
CA GLU A 75 3.24 24.38 -2.17
C GLU A 75 3.42 23.43 -0.98
N TYR A 76 3.47 22.11 -1.25
CA TYR A 76 3.54 21.09 -0.19
C TYR A 76 4.66 20.08 -0.45
N LYS A 77 5.35 19.69 0.62
CA LYS A 77 6.25 18.53 0.65
C LYS A 77 5.58 17.38 1.38
N LEU A 78 5.71 16.20 0.80
CA LEU A 78 5.25 14.97 1.42
C LEU A 78 6.37 14.37 2.25
N TRP A 79 6.02 14.01 3.48
CA TRP A 79 6.91 13.36 4.43
C TRP A 79 6.31 12.04 4.87
N HIS A 80 7.17 11.05 5.01
CA HIS A 80 6.86 9.78 5.65
C HIS A 80 7.77 9.66 6.87
N ILE A 81 7.15 9.54 8.04
CA ILE A 81 7.80 9.50 9.34
C ILE A 81 7.57 8.09 9.88
N TRP A 82 8.64 7.38 10.21
CA TRP A 82 8.59 6.03 10.75
C TRP A 82 9.52 5.91 11.96
N GLY A 83 9.27 4.92 12.82
CA GLY A 83 10.08 4.61 14.00
C GLY A 83 9.23 4.15 15.18
N ASP A 84 9.86 3.46 16.13
CA ASP A 84 9.17 2.76 17.24
C ASP A 84 8.31 3.68 18.10
N ALA A 85 8.72 4.95 18.27
CA ALA A 85 7.95 5.96 19.00
C ALA A 85 6.56 6.25 18.39
N LEU A 86 6.33 5.89 17.12
CA LEU A 86 5.05 6.05 16.42
C LEU A 86 4.24 4.74 16.37
N ASN A 87 4.75 3.64 16.93
CA ASN A 87 4.19 2.30 16.80
C ASN A 87 3.31 1.87 18.00
N HIS A 88 3.01 2.78 18.94
CA HIS A 88 2.20 2.44 20.11
C HIS A 88 0.70 2.33 19.79
N GLU A 89 0.15 1.14 20.07
CA GLU A 89 -1.26 0.74 19.93
C GLU A 89 -2.21 1.37 21.01
N HIS A 90 -2.79 2.59 20.79
CA HIS A 90 -4.09 3.02 21.39
C HIS A 90 -5.32 3.48 20.51
N ARG A 91 -6.29 2.60 20.21
CA ARG A 91 -7.50 2.82 19.35
C ARG A 91 -8.34 4.09 19.64
N VAL A 92 -8.63 4.91 18.62
CA VAL A 92 -9.55 6.08 18.73
C VAL A 92 -10.68 6.09 17.69
N ASN A 93 -11.84 6.58 18.13
CA ASN A 93 -13.05 6.81 17.33
C ASN A 93 -12.83 7.92 16.26
N PRO A 94 -13.47 7.83 15.08
CA PRO A 94 -13.21 8.68 13.90
C PRO A 94 -13.79 10.10 13.97
N THR A 95 -13.90 10.71 15.14
CA THR A 95 -14.39 12.08 15.32
C THR A 95 -13.23 13.06 15.49
N LEU A 96 -13.40 14.26 14.91
CA LEU A 96 -12.55 15.46 14.98
C LEU A 96 -11.37 15.34 15.95
N ILE A 97 -10.18 15.05 15.41
CA ILE A 97 -8.96 15.08 16.22
C ILE A 97 -8.73 16.54 16.61
N LYS A 98 -8.65 16.86 17.91
CA LYS A 98 -8.34 18.24 18.35
C LYS A 98 -6.98 18.68 17.79
N LYS A 99 -6.80 19.96 17.44
CA LYS A 99 -5.55 20.48 16.84
C LYS A 99 -4.31 20.12 17.66
N GLU A 100 -4.42 20.20 18.99
CA GLU A 100 -3.38 19.86 19.97
C GLU A 100 -2.97 18.38 19.95
N LYS A 101 -3.81 17.51 19.36
CA LYS A 101 -3.60 16.07 19.25
C LYS A 101 -3.27 15.62 17.82
N ARG A 102 -2.78 16.53 16.97
CA ARG A 102 -2.36 16.20 15.60
C ARG A 102 -0.87 16.41 15.43
N LEU A 103 -0.20 15.47 14.76
CA LEU A 103 1.18 15.61 14.33
C LEU A 103 1.35 16.69 13.23
N SER A 104 0.30 16.88 12.41
CA SER A 104 0.29 17.91 11.38
C SER A 104 -1.14 18.37 11.07
N ASP A 105 -1.29 19.56 10.49
CA ASP A 105 -2.60 20.08 10.05
C ASP A 105 -3.18 19.26 8.87
N VAL A 106 -2.30 18.65 8.07
CA VAL A 106 -2.60 17.82 6.90
C VAL A 106 -1.72 16.58 6.93
N GLY A 107 -2.30 15.44 7.25
CA GLY A 107 -1.60 14.17 7.30
C GLY A 107 -2.53 13.05 7.69
N CYS A 108 -1.96 11.87 7.89
CA CYS A 108 -2.59 10.76 8.57
C CYS A 108 -1.55 9.75 9.03
N HIS A 109 -1.95 9.00 10.03
CA HIS A 109 -1.33 7.72 10.32
C HIS A 109 -1.40 6.82 9.08
N ASP A 110 -0.30 6.16 8.71
CA ASP A 110 -0.25 5.28 7.54
C ASP A 110 -0.99 3.96 7.84
N PRO A 111 -2.16 3.70 7.23
CA PRO A 111 -2.96 2.54 7.59
C PRO A 111 -2.55 1.28 6.81
N ARG A 112 -1.57 1.37 5.90
CA ARG A 112 -1.27 0.29 4.95
C ARG A 112 -0.69 -0.94 5.63
N VAL A 113 0.17 -0.73 6.62
CA VAL A 113 0.83 -1.76 7.42
C VAL A 113 0.97 -1.22 8.85
N PRO A 114 0.66 -2.01 9.88
CA PRO A 114 0.95 -1.63 11.25
C PRO A 114 2.42 -1.21 11.41
N GLY A 115 2.65 -0.05 12.02
CA GLY A 115 4.00 0.48 12.23
C GLY A 115 4.63 1.20 11.04
N PHE A 116 3.89 1.47 9.96
CA PHE A 116 4.35 2.39 8.90
C PHE A 116 4.32 3.87 9.34
N GLY A 117 4.02 4.16 10.61
CA GLY A 117 4.15 5.50 11.17
C GLY A 117 3.15 6.50 10.59
N TYR A 118 3.63 7.67 10.19
CA TYR A 118 2.78 8.83 9.86
C TYR A 118 3.17 9.45 8.52
N ARG A 119 2.18 9.90 7.75
CA ARG A 119 2.36 10.65 6.51
C ARG A 119 1.87 12.09 6.73
N ALA A 120 2.69 13.06 6.34
CA ALA A 120 2.37 14.48 6.47
C ALA A 120 2.55 15.21 5.14
N ALA A 121 1.63 16.12 4.84
CA ALA A 121 1.77 17.09 3.75
C ALA A 121 2.01 18.47 4.37
N LEU A 122 3.27 18.87 4.45
CA LEU A 122 3.68 20.13 5.07
C LEU A 122 3.88 21.21 4.01
N PRO A 123 3.47 22.46 4.26
CA PRO A 123 3.89 23.59 3.44
C PRO A 123 5.40 23.63 3.21
N THR A 124 5.85 24.06 2.03
CA THR A 124 7.27 24.03 1.63
C THR A 124 8.22 24.84 2.50
N ASP A 125 7.68 25.81 3.25
CA ASP A 125 8.37 26.68 4.21
C ASP A 125 8.44 26.10 5.63
N GLN A 126 7.79 24.97 5.90
CA GLN A 126 7.81 24.32 7.21
C GLN A 126 8.85 23.19 7.28
N SER A 127 9.56 23.12 8.42
CA SER A 127 10.47 22.02 8.74
C SER A 127 9.78 20.98 9.62
N ILE A 128 10.05 19.71 9.34
CA ILE A 128 9.53 18.58 10.12
C ILE A 128 10.12 18.49 11.53
N HIS A 129 11.29 19.09 11.76
CA HIS A 129 12.03 18.99 13.01
C HIS A 129 11.38 19.72 14.20
N HIS A 130 10.35 20.54 13.97
CA HIS A 130 9.66 21.32 15.02
C HIS A 130 8.30 20.74 15.46
N SER A 131 7.84 19.60 14.92
CA SER A 131 6.43 19.18 15.03
C SER A 131 6.19 17.81 15.67
N LEU A 132 7.20 17.15 16.24
CA LEU A 132 7.04 15.82 16.82
C LEU A 132 6.57 15.90 18.28
N HIS A 133 5.26 15.98 18.48
CA HIS A 133 4.61 15.67 19.76
C HIS A 133 4.01 14.25 19.70
N GLU A 134 4.23 13.45 20.76
CA GLU A 134 3.79 12.06 20.90
C GLU A 134 2.28 11.89 20.68
N LEU A 135 1.88 11.13 19.64
CA LEU A 135 0.47 10.84 19.34
C LEU A 135 0.30 9.45 18.71
N GLY A 136 -0.67 8.68 19.23
CA GLY A 136 -1.24 7.43 18.64
C GLY A 136 -2.59 7.69 17.94
N GLU A 137 -3.33 6.74 17.36
CA GLU A 137 -3.18 5.33 16.96
C GLU A 137 -4.14 5.04 15.77
N PHE A 138 -4.32 3.79 15.32
CA PHE A 138 -4.61 3.41 13.93
C PHE A 138 -5.83 2.47 13.76
N LYS A 139 -6.41 2.49 12.56
CA LYS A 139 -7.42 1.53 12.08
C LYS A 139 -6.84 0.77 10.88
N GLU A 140 -7.04 -0.55 10.84
CA GLU A 140 -6.65 -1.39 9.70
C GLU A 140 -7.23 -0.91 8.36
N LEU A 141 -6.44 -1.08 7.31
CA LEU A 141 -6.84 -0.81 5.94
C LEU A 141 -7.93 -1.79 5.49
N GLU A 142 -9.15 -1.27 5.31
CA GLU A 142 -10.25 -2.02 4.70
C GLU A 142 -10.97 -1.19 3.64
N ILE A 143 -11.39 -1.85 2.57
CA ILE A 143 -12.40 -1.29 1.68
C ILE A 143 -13.71 -1.23 2.48
N ASP A 144 -14.21 -0.03 2.77
CA ASP A 144 -15.49 0.12 3.48
C ASP A 144 -16.64 -0.36 2.57
N PHE A 145 -17.12 -1.59 2.78
CA PHE A 145 -18.23 -2.18 2.04
C PHE A 145 -19.61 -1.61 2.43
N ARG A 146 -19.67 -0.75 3.47
CA ARG A 146 -20.91 -0.09 3.92
C ARG A 146 -21.04 1.34 3.37
N LYS A 147 -20.10 1.80 2.55
CA LYS A 147 -20.16 3.13 1.93
C LYS A 147 -21.12 3.14 0.73
N GLY A 148 -21.60 4.33 0.37
CA GLY A 148 -22.46 4.52 -0.81
C GLY A 148 -21.78 4.10 -2.12
N CYS A 149 -22.54 4.14 -3.23
CA CYS A 149 -22.08 3.60 -4.50
C CYS A 149 -20.76 4.22 -4.99
N TYR A 150 -19.82 3.38 -5.41
CA TYR A 150 -18.54 3.80 -5.99
C TYR A 150 -18.19 2.99 -7.24
N ILE A 151 -17.33 3.55 -8.09
CA ILE A 151 -16.93 2.91 -9.36
C ILE A 151 -16.19 1.60 -9.08
N GLY A 152 -16.60 0.51 -9.74
CA GLY A 152 -15.99 -0.81 -9.57
C GLY A 152 -16.48 -1.59 -8.33
N GLN A 153 -17.51 -1.09 -7.65
CA GLN A 153 -18.07 -1.72 -6.46
C GLN A 153 -18.59 -3.13 -6.75
N GLU A 154 -19.25 -3.37 -7.88
CA GLU A 154 -19.92 -4.64 -8.18
C GLU A 154 -18.97 -5.83 -8.20
N LEU A 155 -17.78 -5.67 -8.79
CA LEU A 155 -16.76 -6.72 -8.74
C LEU A 155 -16.15 -6.81 -7.34
N THR A 156 -15.85 -5.67 -6.72
CA THR A 156 -15.19 -5.62 -5.40
C THR A 156 -16.04 -6.31 -4.33
N ILE A 157 -17.35 -6.05 -4.30
CA ILE A 157 -18.31 -6.67 -3.37
C ILE A 157 -18.54 -8.14 -3.69
N ARG A 158 -18.57 -8.51 -4.98
CA ARG A 158 -18.67 -9.91 -5.40
C ARG A 158 -17.47 -10.70 -4.92
N THR A 159 -16.26 -10.23 -5.17
CA THR A 159 -15.03 -10.88 -4.71
C THR A 159 -15.04 -11.03 -3.19
N TYR A 160 -15.41 -9.98 -2.45
CA TYR A 160 -15.53 -10.00 -0.99
C TYR A 160 -16.49 -11.09 -0.49
N HIS A 161 -17.71 -11.17 -1.02
CA HIS A 161 -18.68 -12.18 -0.57
C HIS A 161 -18.42 -13.59 -1.11
N THR A 162 -17.76 -13.74 -2.26
CA THR A 162 -17.38 -15.07 -2.78
C THR A 162 -16.20 -15.69 -2.04
N GLY A 163 -15.45 -14.90 -1.27
CA GLY A 163 -14.56 -15.36 -0.20
C GLY A 163 -13.24 -16.02 -0.61
N ILE A 164 -12.93 -16.22 -1.89
CA ILE A 164 -11.69 -16.92 -2.28
C ILE A 164 -10.72 -15.98 -2.99
N ILE A 165 -9.70 -15.50 -2.26
CA ILE A 165 -8.60 -14.71 -2.83
C ILE A 165 -7.44 -15.65 -3.14
N ARG A 166 -7.37 -16.12 -4.40
CA ARG A 166 -6.37 -17.13 -4.78
C ARG A 166 -4.95 -16.59 -4.94
N LYS A 167 -4.79 -15.29 -5.18
CA LYS A 167 -3.50 -14.65 -5.46
C LYS A 167 -3.35 -13.34 -4.71
N ARG A 168 -2.16 -13.09 -4.18
CA ARG A 168 -1.80 -11.82 -3.54
C ARG A 168 -0.38 -11.41 -3.88
N ILE A 169 -0.12 -10.11 -3.76
CA ILE A 169 1.23 -9.59 -3.76
C ILE A 169 1.85 -9.95 -2.40
N VAL A 170 2.90 -10.76 -2.42
CA VAL A 170 3.66 -11.18 -1.25
C VAL A 170 5.09 -10.65 -1.36
N PRO A 171 5.73 -10.36 -0.22
CA PRO A 171 7.15 -10.11 -0.20
C PRO A 171 7.94 -11.38 -0.53
N VAL A 172 9.09 -11.17 -1.18
CA VAL A 172 10.01 -12.24 -1.56
C VAL A 172 11.45 -11.86 -1.19
N GLN A 173 12.18 -12.81 -0.62
CA GLN A 173 13.63 -12.78 -0.52
C GLN A 173 14.21 -13.42 -1.79
N ILE A 174 15.09 -12.70 -2.49
CA ILE A 174 15.82 -13.20 -3.67
C ILE A 174 17.15 -13.79 -3.22
N TYR A 175 17.55 -14.90 -3.84
CA TYR A 175 18.80 -15.61 -3.54
C TYR A 175 19.31 -16.34 -4.79
N ARG A 176 20.58 -16.75 -4.78
CA ARG A 176 21.18 -17.51 -5.89
C ARG A 176 20.95 -19.00 -5.73
N LYS A 177 20.95 -19.71 -6.85
CA LYS A 177 20.95 -21.17 -6.85
C LYS A 177 22.08 -21.72 -5.98
N GLY A 178 21.75 -22.61 -5.05
CA GLY A 178 22.70 -23.23 -4.12
C GLY A 178 22.89 -22.48 -2.79
N GLU A 179 22.34 -21.26 -2.65
CA GLU A 179 22.22 -20.61 -1.36
C GLU A 179 21.05 -21.23 -0.58
N SER A 180 21.25 -21.55 0.71
CA SER A 180 20.18 -22.09 1.55
C SER A 180 19.34 -20.96 2.14
N VAL A 181 18.05 -20.94 1.83
CA VAL A 181 17.08 -20.08 2.52
C VAL A 181 16.23 -20.95 3.44
N SER A 182 16.14 -20.56 4.71
CA SER A 182 15.32 -21.28 5.69
C SER A 182 13.84 -21.09 5.38
N SER A 183 13.14 -22.19 5.12
CA SER A 183 11.68 -22.24 4.92
C SER A 183 10.87 -22.22 6.22
N SER A 184 11.51 -22.44 7.38
CA SER A 184 10.81 -22.62 8.67
C SER A 184 10.28 -21.32 9.30
N ALA A 185 10.68 -20.16 8.78
CA ALA A 185 10.13 -18.84 9.11
C ALA A 185 10.53 -17.87 8.00
N PRO A 186 9.90 -17.95 6.82
CA PRO A 186 10.35 -17.18 5.69
C PRO A 186 10.02 -15.71 6.02
N ARG A 187 11.06 -14.91 6.18
CA ARG A 187 11.01 -13.45 6.32
C ARG A 187 12.28 -12.93 5.65
N ILE A 188 12.33 -11.62 5.39
CA ILE A 188 13.59 -11.02 4.96
C ILE A 188 14.62 -11.23 6.07
N GLN A 189 15.62 -12.08 5.80
CA GLN A 189 16.65 -12.42 6.79
C GLN A 189 17.71 -11.32 6.84
N ALA A 190 18.14 -10.86 5.67
CA ALA A 190 19.10 -9.79 5.51
C ALA A 190 18.88 -9.09 4.17
N VAL A 191 18.98 -7.77 4.15
CA VAL A 191 19.01 -6.98 2.91
C VAL A 191 20.46 -6.84 2.47
N ASP A 192 20.86 -7.65 1.49
CA ASP A 192 22.16 -7.54 0.84
C ASP A 192 22.09 -6.49 -0.28
N ARG A 193 22.54 -5.27 0.04
CA ARG A 193 22.55 -4.15 -0.90
C ARG A 193 23.55 -4.32 -2.06
N THR A 194 24.43 -5.31 -1.98
CA THR A 194 25.41 -5.65 -3.03
C THR A 194 24.92 -6.76 -3.96
N PHE A 195 23.73 -7.31 -3.70
CA PHE A 195 23.15 -8.35 -4.53
C PHE A 195 22.74 -7.80 -5.91
N GLU A 196 23.45 -8.24 -6.94
CA GLU A 196 23.19 -7.86 -8.33
C GLU A 196 22.68 -9.05 -9.15
N TYR A 197 21.80 -8.73 -10.10
CA TYR A 197 21.28 -9.61 -11.14
C TYR A 197 21.08 -8.81 -12.43
N PRO A 198 20.99 -9.47 -13.60
CA PRO A 198 20.66 -8.82 -14.86
C PRO A 198 19.43 -7.90 -14.74
N SER A 199 19.46 -6.74 -15.38
CA SER A 199 18.41 -5.70 -15.24
C SER A 199 17.00 -6.17 -15.65
N ASP A 200 16.92 -7.24 -16.43
CA ASP A 200 15.68 -7.87 -16.89
C ASP A 200 15.16 -8.98 -15.94
N THR A 201 15.95 -9.39 -14.94
CA THR A 201 15.60 -10.48 -14.04
C THR A 201 14.34 -10.18 -13.22
N LEU A 202 14.18 -8.98 -12.66
CA LEU A 202 13.04 -8.63 -11.81
C LEU A 202 12.10 -7.61 -12.45
N GLN A 203 11.98 -7.65 -13.78
CA GLN A 203 11.03 -6.79 -14.47
C GLN A 203 9.58 -7.13 -14.07
N PRO A 204 8.71 -6.11 -13.90
CA PRO A 204 7.30 -6.32 -13.65
C PRO A 204 6.69 -7.26 -14.70
N GLN A 205 5.78 -8.14 -14.27
CA GLN A 205 5.07 -9.12 -15.09
C GLN A 205 5.89 -10.35 -15.56
N LYS A 206 7.20 -10.43 -15.31
CA LYS A 206 8.00 -11.64 -15.60
C LYS A 206 7.47 -12.82 -14.80
N ASP A 207 7.36 -13.98 -15.45
CA ASP A 207 6.76 -15.17 -14.84
C ASP A 207 7.69 -15.80 -13.81
N ILE A 208 7.09 -16.18 -12.67
CA ILE A 208 7.73 -17.01 -11.66
C ILE A 208 7.32 -18.46 -11.92
N LYS A 209 8.29 -19.37 -11.91
CA LYS A 209 8.11 -20.80 -12.18
C LYS A 209 8.55 -21.63 -10.99
N LEU A 210 8.11 -22.89 -10.96
CA LEU A 210 8.69 -23.90 -10.08
C LEU A 210 10.04 -24.33 -10.64
N ALA A 211 11.05 -24.41 -9.78
CA ALA A 211 12.42 -24.72 -10.18
C ALA A 211 12.61 -26.19 -10.60
N ASP A 212 11.73 -27.08 -10.16
CA ASP A 212 11.68 -28.49 -10.56
C ASP A 212 11.11 -28.70 -11.99
N GLY A 213 10.56 -27.64 -12.60
CA GLY A 213 9.91 -27.71 -13.91
C GLY A 213 8.57 -28.45 -13.93
N SER A 214 8.00 -28.81 -12.77
CA SER A 214 6.76 -29.61 -12.69
C SER A 214 5.53 -28.86 -13.24
N SER A 215 5.55 -27.52 -13.23
CA SER A 215 4.53 -26.68 -13.84
C SER A 215 5.03 -25.96 -15.09
N LYS A 216 4.40 -26.26 -16.24
CA LYS A 216 4.56 -25.46 -17.48
C LYS A 216 3.96 -24.05 -17.39
N ARG A 217 3.08 -23.80 -16.41
CA ARG A 217 2.43 -22.49 -16.21
C ARG A 217 3.14 -21.73 -15.09
N GLY A 218 3.30 -20.42 -15.24
CA GLY A 218 3.79 -19.56 -14.17
C GLY A 218 2.92 -19.67 -12.90
N VAL A 219 3.57 -19.75 -11.76
CA VAL A 219 2.96 -19.81 -10.42
C VAL A 219 2.77 -18.42 -9.80
N GLY A 220 3.41 -17.41 -10.39
CA GLY A 220 3.27 -16.02 -10.03
C GLY A 220 3.88 -15.09 -11.07
N LYS A 221 3.89 -13.80 -10.77
CA LYS A 221 4.54 -12.76 -11.56
C LYS A 221 5.33 -11.83 -10.65
N VAL A 222 6.50 -11.43 -11.10
CA VAL A 222 7.28 -10.38 -10.42
C VAL A 222 6.50 -9.05 -10.47
N CYS A 223 6.46 -8.33 -9.36
CA CYS A 223 5.95 -6.96 -9.31
C CYS A 223 7.10 -5.97 -9.42
N SER A 224 8.07 -6.08 -8.52
CA SER A 224 9.27 -5.23 -8.47
C SER A 224 10.30 -5.88 -7.53
N GLY A 225 11.56 -5.45 -7.63
CA GLY A 225 12.61 -5.84 -6.70
C GLY A 225 13.73 -4.82 -6.65
N ILE A 226 14.43 -4.80 -5.52
CA ILE A 226 15.60 -3.98 -5.28
C ILE A 226 16.55 -4.79 -4.40
N HIS A 227 17.82 -4.86 -4.78
CA HIS A 227 18.80 -5.70 -4.08
C HIS A 227 18.27 -7.15 -3.99
N ASN A 228 18.50 -7.85 -2.90
CA ASN A 228 17.97 -9.19 -2.70
C ASN A 228 16.51 -9.25 -2.18
N ILE A 229 15.70 -8.20 -2.32
CA ILE A 229 14.30 -8.20 -1.86
C ILE A 229 13.31 -7.72 -2.93
N GLY A 230 12.05 -8.14 -2.85
CA GLY A 230 11.05 -7.70 -3.81
C GLY A 230 9.61 -8.04 -3.43
N LEU A 231 8.72 -7.78 -4.38
CA LEU A 231 7.30 -8.10 -4.33
C LEU A 231 6.92 -8.98 -5.52
N ALA A 232 6.08 -9.97 -5.28
CA ALA A 232 5.60 -10.89 -6.29
C ALA A 232 4.11 -11.17 -6.14
N LEU A 233 3.36 -11.16 -7.24
CA LEU A 233 1.99 -11.66 -7.27
C LEU A 233 2.01 -13.18 -7.38
N MET A 234 1.72 -13.90 -6.30
CA MET A 234 1.77 -15.37 -6.25
C MET A 234 0.42 -15.97 -5.84
N ARG A 235 0.20 -17.25 -6.17
CA ARG A 235 -0.93 -17.99 -5.60
C ARG A 235 -0.68 -18.27 -4.12
N LEU A 236 -1.68 -18.04 -3.28
CA LEU A 236 -1.54 -18.24 -1.83
C LEU A 236 -1.22 -19.69 -1.47
N GLU A 237 -1.79 -20.67 -2.20
CA GLU A 237 -1.49 -22.09 -2.03
C GLU A 237 0.02 -22.37 -2.07
N HIS A 238 0.74 -21.83 -3.05
CA HIS A 238 2.18 -22.06 -3.18
C HIS A 238 2.99 -21.37 -2.09
N VAL A 239 2.55 -20.19 -1.65
CA VAL A 239 3.22 -19.44 -0.59
C VAL A 239 3.03 -20.14 0.76
N GLN A 240 1.83 -20.68 1.02
CA GLN A 240 1.51 -21.45 2.22
C GLN A 240 2.31 -22.74 2.29
N ASN A 241 2.36 -23.51 1.19
CA ASN A 241 3.14 -24.75 1.12
C ASN A 241 4.62 -24.49 1.41
N PHE A 242 5.19 -23.43 0.83
CA PHE A 242 6.58 -23.03 1.11
C PHE A 242 6.78 -22.65 2.59
N ALA A 243 5.86 -21.88 3.17
CA ALA A 243 5.91 -21.51 4.59
C ALA A 243 5.73 -22.70 5.55
N GLN A 244 5.11 -23.79 5.10
CA GLN A 244 4.99 -25.05 5.83
C GLN A 244 6.23 -25.95 5.70
N GLY A 245 7.25 -25.53 4.94
CA GLY A 245 8.48 -26.27 4.75
C GLY A 245 8.41 -27.37 3.69
N GLU A 246 7.41 -27.34 2.80
CA GLU A 246 7.43 -28.21 1.63
C GLU A 246 8.67 -27.91 0.76
N ASP A 247 9.24 -28.96 0.16
CA ASP A 247 10.39 -28.85 -0.73
C ASP A 247 9.97 -28.29 -2.10
N VAL A 248 9.71 -26.98 -2.11
CA VAL A 248 9.28 -26.24 -3.29
C VAL A 248 10.21 -25.04 -3.47
N ALA A 249 10.73 -24.87 -4.68
CA ALA A 249 11.59 -23.75 -5.03
C ALA A 249 11.00 -22.95 -6.18
N PHE A 250 11.09 -21.62 -6.08
CA PHE A 250 10.58 -20.69 -7.08
C PHE A 250 11.74 -19.99 -7.78
N THR A 251 11.62 -19.80 -9.09
CA THR A 251 12.65 -19.16 -9.92
C THR A 251 12.03 -18.18 -10.90
N VAL A 252 12.70 -17.04 -11.13
CA VAL A 252 12.39 -16.12 -12.24
C VAL A 252 13.35 -16.36 -13.42
N ASP A 253 14.55 -16.83 -13.10
CA ASP A 253 15.62 -17.11 -14.04
C ASP A 253 16.50 -18.23 -13.48
N ASN A 254 17.17 -19.01 -14.33
CA ASN A 254 17.79 -20.29 -13.94
C ASN A 254 18.73 -20.21 -12.71
N ASP A 255 19.34 -19.05 -12.46
CA ASP A 255 20.27 -18.82 -11.36
C ASP A 255 19.68 -18.00 -10.20
N ILE A 256 18.47 -17.44 -10.37
CA ILE A 256 17.84 -16.52 -9.43
C ILE A 256 16.53 -17.10 -8.90
N TYR A 257 16.51 -17.30 -7.59
CA TYR A 257 15.44 -17.95 -6.86
C TYR A 257 14.72 -16.97 -5.94
N LEU A 258 13.48 -17.30 -5.58
CA LEU A 258 12.67 -16.51 -4.66
C LEU A 258 12.13 -17.35 -3.52
N ALA A 259 12.17 -16.80 -2.32
CA ALA A 259 11.55 -17.33 -1.12
C ALA A 259 10.41 -16.37 -0.72
N PRO A 260 9.16 -16.68 -1.07
CA PRO A 260 8.02 -15.87 -0.66
C PRO A 260 7.70 -16.09 0.81
N PHE A 261 7.06 -15.10 1.42
CA PHE A 261 6.51 -15.27 2.75
C PHE A 261 5.19 -14.56 2.98
N LEU A 262 4.45 -15.06 3.96
CA LEU A 262 3.26 -14.41 4.47
C LEU A 262 3.69 -13.36 5.50
N PRO A 263 3.34 -12.08 5.31
CA PRO A 263 3.61 -11.07 6.31
C PRO A 263 2.91 -11.38 7.64
N GLU A 264 3.60 -11.17 8.75
CA GLU A 264 3.09 -11.48 10.10
C GLU A 264 1.85 -10.66 10.48
N TRP A 265 1.66 -9.50 9.84
CA TRP A 265 0.51 -8.62 10.06
C TRP A 265 -0.72 -8.98 9.22
N TRP A 266 -0.71 -10.09 8.46
CA TRP A 266 -1.90 -10.56 7.74
C TRP A 266 -2.80 -11.40 8.64
N SER A 267 -4.11 -11.15 8.59
CA SER A 267 -5.09 -11.99 9.28
C SER A 267 -5.39 -13.28 8.53
N GLU A 268 -5.94 -14.30 9.20
CA GLU A 268 -6.35 -15.57 8.56
C GLU A 268 -7.34 -15.34 7.39
N ASN A 269 -8.24 -14.37 7.54
CA ASN A 269 -9.18 -13.95 6.49
C ASN A 269 -8.49 -13.35 5.25
N GLN A 270 -7.26 -12.87 5.39
CA GLN A 270 -6.46 -12.40 4.27
C GLN A 270 -5.68 -13.54 3.59
N ILE A 271 -5.57 -14.70 4.23
CA ILE A 271 -4.78 -15.84 3.74
C ILE A 271 -5.67 -16.92 3.09
N GLN A 272 -6.98 -16.90 3.34
CA GLN A 272 -8.02 -17.75 2.72
C GLN A 272 -8.57 -17.15 1.40
#